data_AF-A0A3M1FWY5-F1
#
_entry.id   AF-A0A3M1FWY5-F1
#
_cell.length_a   1.000
_cell.length_b   1.000
_cell.length_c   1.000
_cell.angle_alpha   90.00
_cell.angle_beta   90.00
_cell.angle_gamma   90.00
#
_symmetry.space_group_name_H-M   'P 1'
#
loop_
_entity.id
_entity.type
_entity.pdbx_description
1 polymer ?
#
loop_
_entity_poly.entity_id
_entity_poly.type
_entity_poly.pdbx_seq_one_letter_code
_entity_poly.pdbx_strand_id
1 'polypeptide(L)' 'MGLVVPSTQLPGNFHRDPADQIIVATARSIQVRLLTADRAILAYEHVETIDIQGQ' A
#
# COMPACT_ATOMS: atom_id res chain seq x y z
N MET A 1 17.01 7.69 -19.05
CA MET A 1 15.69 8.34 -19.13
C MET A 1 14.65 7.31 -18.68
N GLY A 2 14.44 7.15 -17.37
CA GLY A 2 13.42 6.27 -16.82
C GLY A 2 12.32 7.13 -16.22
N LEU A 3 11.12 7.06 -16.78
CA LEU A 3 9.95 7.77 -16.26
C LEU A 3 9.50 7.05 -14.99
N VAL A 4 10.00 7.49 -13.84
CA VAL A 4 9.43 7.12 -12.55
C VAL A 4 8.19 7.98 -12.38
N VAL A 5 7.05 7.43 -12.77
CA VAL A 5 5.74 7.97 -12.38
C VAL A 5 5.75 8.08 -10.85
N PRO A 6 5.30 9.19 -10.25
CA PRO A 6 5.29 9.32 -8.79
C PRO A 6 4.18 8.44 -8.19
N SER A 7 4.32 7.12 -8.25
CA SER A 7 3.56 6.15 -7.44
C SER A 7 3.91 6.24 -5.94
N THR A 8 4.78 7.19 -5.56
CA THR A 8 5.35 7.34 -4.22
C THR A 8 4.64 8.37 -3.35
N GLN A 9 3.61 9.07 -3.85
CA GLN A 9 2.84 10.03 -3.06
C GLN A 9 1.70 9.36 -2.29
N LEU A 10 2.07 8.33 -1.53
CA LEU A 10 1.20 7.82 -0.49
C LEU A 10 1.14 8.89 0.61
N PRO A 11 -0.05 9.43 0.96
CA PRO A 11 -0.16 10.42 2.01
C PRO A 11 0.37 9.85 3.33
N GLY A 12 1.10 10.68 4.08
CA GLY A 12 1.75 10.27 5.32
C GLY A 12 3.09 9.57 5.12
N ASN A 13 3.64 9.04 6.22
CA ASN A 13 4.95 8.40 6.24
C ASN A 13 4.80 6.89 5.98
N PHE A 14 4.39 6.52 4.76
CA PHE A 14 4.29 5.12 4.36
C PHE A 14 5.67 4.52 4.06
N HIS A 15 5.80 3.20 4.18
CA HIS A 15 7.06 2.46 4.04
C HIS A 15 7.88 2.89 2.82
N ARG A 16 9.21 2.90 2.98
CA ARG A 16 10.17 3.22 1.91
C ARG A 16 10.44 2.05 0.96
N ASP A 17 9.79 0.91 1.16
CA ASP A 17 9.94 -0.21 0.25
C ASP A 17 9.17 0.06 -1.06
N PRO A 18 9.85 0.01 -2.23
CA PRO A 18 9.20 0.27 -3.51
C PRO A 18 8.06 -0.71 -3.83
N ALA A 19 8.14 -1.97 -3.39
CA ALA A 19 7.12 -2.96 -3.68
C ALA A 19 5.83 -2.66 -2.91
N ASP A 20 5.94 -2.34 -1.62
CA ASP A 20 4.79 -1.95 -0.80
C ASP A 20 4.08 -0.72 -1.36
N GLN A 21 4.85 0.27 -1.83
CA GLN A 21 4.30 1.47 -2.46
C GLN A 21 3.53 1.14 -3.73
N ILE A 22 4.06 0.28 -4.59
CA ILE A 22 3.37 -0.16 -5.81
C ILE A 22 2.09 -0.91 -5.46
N ILE A 23 2.13 -1.83 -4.49
CA ILE A 23 0.97 -2.63 -4.07
C ILE A 23 -0.13 -1.73 -3.51
N VAL A 24 0.21 -0.83 -2.59
CA VAL A 24 -0.77 0.09 -1.97
C VAL A 24 -1.28 1.13 -2.96
N ALA A 25 -0.42 1.72 -3.80
CA ALA A 25 -0.86 2.65 -4.84
C ALA A 25 -1.80 1.97 -5.84
N THR A 26 -1.51 0.73 -6.22
CA THR A 26 -2.38 -0.05 -7.11
C THR A 26 -3.72 -0.31 -6.44
N ALA A 27 -3.72 -0.86 -5.21
CA ALA A 27 -4.94 -1.17 -4.47
C ALA A 27 -5.85 0.07 -4.30
N ARG A 28 -5.25 1.23 -4.00
CA ARG A 28 -5.95 2.52 -3.93
C ARG A 28 -6.48 2.97 -5.30
N SER A 29 -5.69 2.82 -6.36
CA SER A 29 -6.07 3.25 -7.72
C SER A 29 -7.25 2.45 -8.27
N ILE A 30 -7.39 1.18 -7.89
CA ILE A 30 -8.52 0.33 -8.32
C ILE A 30 -9.58 0.14 -7.23
N GLN A 31 -9.45 0.85 -6.09
CA GLN A 31 -10.38 0.83 -4.97
C GLN A 31 -10.69 -0.58 -4.43
N VAL A 32 -9.67 -1.43 -4.31
CA VAL A 32 -9.81 -2.78 -3.75
C VAL A 32 -9.19 -2.88 -2.37
N ARG A 33 -9.65 -3.86 -1.60
CA ARG A 33 -9.08 -4.23 -0.30
C ARG A 33 -7.80 -5.02 -0.48
N LEU A 34 -6.79 -4.68 0.30
CA LEU A 34 -5.51 -5.38 0.30
C LEU A 34 -5.48 -6.46 1.38
N LEU A 35 -5.35 -7.71 0.95
CA LEU A 35 -5.11 -8.84 1.84
C LEU A 35 -3.62 -8.87 2.22
N THR A 36 -3.29 -8.74 3.51
CA THR A 36 -1.89 -8.72 3.93
C THR A 36 -1.74 -9.21 5.38
N ALA A 37 -0.59 -9.80 5.68
CA ALA A 37 -0.16 -10.12 7.04
C ALA A 37 0.72 -9.01 7.63
N ASP A 38 1.08 -8.01 6.81
CA ASP A 38 2.01 -6.97 7.21
C ASP A 38 1.32 -5.92 8.08
N ARG A 39 1.77 -5.83 9.33
CA ARG A 39 1.19 -4.93 10.34
C ARG A 39 1.32 -3.46 9.97
N ALA A 40 2.35 -3.08 9.22
CA ALA A 40 2.52 -1.70 8.82
C ALA A 40 1.57 -1.29 7.70
N ILE A 41 1.26 -2.23 6.80
CA ILE A 41 0.23 -2.04 5.78
C ILE A 41 -1.15 -2.03 6.44
N LEU A 42 -1.43 -2.95 7.39
CA LEU A 42 -2.67 -2.99 8.17
C LEU A 42 -2.91 -1.70 8.98
N ALA A 43 -1.84 -1.05 9.43
CA ALA A 43 -1.91 0.21 10.17
C ALA A 43 -2.08 1.45 9.27
N TYR A 44 -2.09 1.28 7.94
CA TYR A 44 -2.15 2.40 7.01
C TYR A 44 -3.59 2.79 6.69
N GLU A 45 -4.06 3.88 7.29
CA GLU A 45 -5.45 4.36 7.20
C GLU A 45 -5.92 4.71 5.77
N HIS A 46 -4.98 4.95 4.83
CA HIS A 46 -5.33 5.41 3.49
C HIS A 46 -5.57 4.28 2.47
N VAL A 47 -5.58 3.02 2.92
CA VAL A 47 -5.96 1.85 2.12
C VAL A 47 -6.79 0.90 2.97
N GLU A 48 -7.83 0.31 2.40
CA GLU A 48 -8.58 -0.73 3.11
C GLU A 48 -7.80 -2.03 3.10
N THR A 49 -7.63 -2.65 4.27
CA THR A 49 -6.84 -3.87 4.43
C THR A 49 -7.59 -4.96 5.17
N ILE A 50 -7.23 -6.22 4.91
CA ILE A 50 -7.73 -7.39 5.63
C ILE A 50 -6.52 -8.18 6.15
N ASP A 51 -6.50 -8.43 7.46
CA ASP A 51 -5.49 -9.27 8.11
C ASP A 51 -5.74 -10.75 7.81
N ILE A 52 -4.75 -11.41 7.21
CA ILE A 52 -4.80 -12.85 6.91
C ILE A 52 -4.22 -13.74 8.00
N GLN A 53 -3.58 -13.17 9.03
CA GLN A 53 -3.06 -13.91 10.18
C GLN A 53 -4.01 -13.88 11.39
N GLY A 54 -5.01 -13.00 11.37
CA GLY A 54 -6.03 -12.85 12.41
C GLY A 54 -7.41 -13.46 12.06
N GLN A 55 -7.52 -14.21 10.97
CA GLN A 55 -8.72 -14.95 10.53
C GLN A 55 -8.48 -16.46 10.57
#